data_AF-A0A258QHH5-F1
#
_entry.id   AF-A0A258QHH5-F1
#
_cell.length_a   1.000
_cell.length_b   1.000
_cell.length_c   1.000
_cell.angle_alpha   90.00
_cell.angle_beta   90.00
_cell.angle_gamma   90.00
#
_symmetry.space_group_name_H-M   'P 1'
#
loop_
_entity.id
_entity.type
_entity.pdbx_description
1 polymer ?
#
loop_
_entity_poly.entity_id
_entity_poly.type
_entity_poly.pdbx_seq_one_letter_code
_entity_poly.pdbx_strand_id
1 'polypeptide(L)'
;MKYFQKIFLLSLGFILLACSTPVSEFGAYRQSDGNVGVHAPKGAKDSEAHAAAEEECKKLGKRSATILETRKTVNDRFPITYIYRCNTY
;
A
#
# COMPACT_ATOMS: atom_id res chain seq x y z
N MET A 1 -21.13 17.76 34.15
CA MET A 1 -21.64 16.98 33.00
C MET A 1 -21.28 17.57 31.63
N LYS A 2 -21.44 18.88 31.36
CA LYS A 2 -21.16 19.48 30.03
C LYS A 2 -19.70 19.34 29.52
N TYR A 3 -18.71 19.32 30.41
CA TYR A 3 -17.30 19.16 30.03
C TYR A 3 -16.95 17.72 29.62
N PHE A 4 -17.55 16.73 30.27
CA PHE A 4 -17.36 15.31 29.94
C PHE A 4 -17.84 14.97 28.53
N GLN A 5 -18.97 15.55 28.13
CA GLN A 5 -19.53 15.36 26.79
C GLN A 5 -18.65 15.99 25.70
N LYS A 6 -18.00 17.14 25.99
CA LYS A 6 -17.04 17.77 25.08
C LYS A 6 -15.75 16.96 24.94
N ILE A 7 -15.24 16.40 26.04
CA ILE A 7 -14.04 15.56 26.04
C ILE A 7 -14.29 14.27 25.23
N PHE A 8 -15.47 13.66 25.39
CA PHE A 8 -15.84 12.45 24.65
C PHE A 8 -16.01 12.70 23.14
N LEU A 9 -16.57 13.84 22.74
CA LEU A 9 -16.67 14.22 21.32
C LEU A 9 -15.30 14.51 20.70
N LEU A 10 -14.38 15.11 21.47
CA LEU A 10 -13.03 15.40 21.01
C LEU A 10 -12.24 14.10 20.79
N SER A 11 -12.31 13.15 21.73
CA SER A 11 -11.61 11.86 21.61
C SER A 11 -12.12 11.03 20.44
N LEU A 12 -13.43 11.06 20.16
CA LEU A 12 -14.02 10.37 19.00
C LEU A 12 -13.50 10.94 17.67
N GLY A 13 -13.29 12.25 17.58
CA GLY A 13 -12.71 12.89 16.40
C GLY A 13 -11.27 12.45 16.11
N PHE A 14 -10.45 12.28 17.15
CA PHE A 14 -9.07 11.79 16.98
C PHE A 14 -8.99 10.33 16.53
N ILE A 15 -9.92 9.49 16.96
CA ILE A 15 -9.99 8.08 16.53
C ILE A 15 -10.32 7.99 15.02
N LEU A 16 -11.17 8.87 14.51
CA LEU A 16 -11.55 8.89 13.10
C LEU A 16 -10.42 9.36 12.18
N LEU A 17 -9.57 10.29 12.63
CA LEU A 17 -8.39 10.75 11.89
C LEU A 17 -7.29 9.69 11.81
N ALA A 18 -7.17 8.82 12.81
CA ALA A 18 -6.17 7.74 12.81
C ALA A 18 -6.47 6.62 11.80
N CYS A 19 -7.69 6.57 11.23
CA CYS A 19 -8.11 5.58 10.26
C CYS A 19 -8.07 6.08 8.81
N SER A 20 -7.66 7.33 8.56
CA SER A 20 -7.37 7.80 7.21
C SER A 20 -6.03 7.23 6.75
N THR A 21 -6.03 5.95 6.42
CA THR A 21 -4.96 5.39 5.58
C THR A 21 -4.91 6.25 4.32
N PRO A 22 -3.76 6.87 3.99
CA PRO A 22 -3.64 7.58 2.74
C PRO A 22 -4.01 6.60 1.64
N VAL A 23 -4.91 7.01 0.74
CA VAL A 23 -5.30 6.20 -0.40
C VAL A 23 -4.03 6.09 -1.24
N SER A 24 -3.26 5.03 -1.04
CA SER A 24 -2.09 4.78 -1.84
C SER A 24 -2.61 4.72 -3.27
N GLU A 25 -2.17 5.63 -4.12
CA GLU A 25 -2.52 5.61 -5.54
C GLU A 25 -1.95 4.36 -6.23
N PHE A 26 -1.10 3.60 -5.54
CA PHE A 26 -0.58 2.32 -5.98
C PHE A 26 -1.68 1.26 -5.97
N GLY A 27 -1.89 0.62 -7.12
CA GLY A 27 -2.75 -0.55 -7.24
C GLY A 27 -1.93 -1.81 -7.01
N ALA A 28 -1.94 -2.37 -5.81
CA ALA A 28 -1.27 -3.63 -5.52
C ALA A 28 -2.24 -4.82 -5.68
N TYR A 29 -1.77 -5.91 -6.29
CA TYR A 29 -2.55 -7.12 -6.53
C TYR A 29 -1.70 -8.37 -6.38
N ARG A 30 -2.36 -9.49 -6.03
CA ARG A 30 -1.70 -10.79 -5.89
C ARG A 30 -1.87 -11.61 -7.16
N GLN A 31 -0.77 -12.16 -7.65
CA GLN A 31 -0.75 -13.10 -8.76
C GLN A 31 -0.90 -14.54 -8.26
N SER A 32 -1.42 -15.45 -9.10
CA SER A 32 -1.61 -16.87 -8.76
C SER A 32 -0.31 -17.55 -8.31
N ASP A 33 0.82 -17.09 -8.83
CA ASP A 33 2.14 -17.68 -8.61
C ASP A 33 2.77 -17.26 -7.26
N GLY A 34 2.03 -16.51 -6.44
CA GLY A 34 2.49 -16.02 -5.13
C GLY A 34 3.29 -14.71 -5.19
N ASN A 35 3.43 -14.12 -6.39
CA ASN A 35 4.03 -12.81 -6.59
C ASN A 35 3.00 -11.69 -6.35
N VAL A 36 3.50 -10.48 -6.07
CA VAL A 36 2.70 -9.26 -5.91
C VAL A 36 3.03 -8.30 -7.04
N GLY A 37 2.01 -7.87 -7.77
CA GLY A 37 2.12 -6.78 -8.74
C GLY A 37 1.74 -5.46 -8.10
N VAL A 38 2.49 -4.39 -8.40
CA VAL A 38 2.21 -3.02 -7.95
C VAL A 38 2.18 -2.10 -9.15
N HIS A 39 1.00 -1.56 -9.45
CA HIS A 39 0.82 -0.48 -10.41
C HIS A 39 1.28 0.84 -9.80
N ALA A 40 2.28 1.47 -10.42
CA ALA A 40 2.83 2.72 -9.94
C ALA A 40 2.29 3.91 -10.76
N PRO A 41 1.77 4.95 -10.10
CA PRO A 41 1.30 6.15 -10.78
C PRO A 41 2.46 6.93 -11.40
N LYS A 42 2.13 7.80 -12.35
CA LYS A 42 3.12 8.62 -13.05
C LYS A 42 3.87 9.53 -12.05
N GLY A 43 5.18 9.34 -11.92
CA GLY A 43 6.03 10.10 -11.00
C GLY A 43 6.26 9.45 -9.63
N ALA A 44 5.70 8.25 -9.39
CA ALA A 44 6.01 7.46 -8.21
C ALA A 44 7.49 7.06 -8.15
N LYS A 45 8.00 6.95 -6.92
CA LYS A 45 9.35 6.42 -6.67
C LYS A 45 9.30 4.90 -6.55
N ASP A 46 10.36 4.24 -7.03
CA ASP A 46 10.52 2.79 -6.89
C ASP A 46 10.44 2.34 -5.42
N SER A 47 10.93 3.16 -4.49
CA SER A 47 10.86 2.90 -3.04
C SER A 47 9.44 2.84 -2.49
N GLU A 48 8.52 3.64 -3.04
CA GLU A 48 7.12 3.67 -2.61
C GLU A 48 6.36 2.46 -3.16
N ALA A 49 6.65 2.09 -4.41
CA ALA A 49 6.13 0.85 -5.00
C ALA A 49 6.62 -0.39 -4.23
N HIS A 50 7.87 -0.36 -3.75
CA HIS A 50 8.43 -1.41 -2.91
C HIS A 50 7.74 -1.50 -1.55
N ALA A 51 7.52 -0.37 -0.88
CA ALA A 51 6.80 -0.34 0.40
C ALA A 51 5.37 -0.91 0.27
N ALA A 52 4.64 -0.54 -0.80
CA ALA A 52 3.33 -1.11 -1.09
C ALA A 52 3.39 -2.64 -1.34
N ALA A 53 4.44 -3.12 -2.02
CA ALA A 53 4.64 -4.55 -2.20
C ALA A 53 4.93 -5.29 -0.89
N GLU A 54 5.74 -4.70 0.01
CA GLU A 54 6.02 -5.28 1.32
C GLU A 54 4.77 -5.39 2.18
N GLU A 55 3.88 -4.38 2.16
CA GLU A 55 2.61 -4.43 2.87
C GLU A 55 1.72 -5.58 2.39
N GLU A 56 1.63 -5.80 1.07
CA GLU A 56 0.91 -6.94 0.52
C GLU A 56 1.60 -8.28 0.83
N CYS A 57 2.93 -8.34 0.76
CA CYS A 57 3.67 -9.54 1.14
C CYS A 57 3.50 -9.87 2.64
N LYS A 58 3.39 -8.87 3.51
CA LYS A 58 3.09 -9.05 4.95
C LYS A 58 1.72 -9.66 5.17
N LYS A 59 0.71 -9.29 4.38
CA LYS A 59 -0.62 -9.94 4.40
C LYS A 59 -0.56 -11.42 4.03
N LEU A 60 0.46 -11.82 3.26
CA LEU A 60 0.74 -13.22 2.90
C LEU A 60 1.64 -13.95 3.92
N GLY A 61 2.00 -13.31 5.03
CA GLY A 61 2.90 -13.87 6.04
C GLY A 61 4.38 -13.88 5.61
N LYS A 62 4.75 -13.10 4.59
CA LYS A 62 6.13 -12.93 4.11
C LYS A 62 6.69 -11.59 4.62
N ARG A 63 8.02 -11.48 4.77
CA ARG A 63 8.65 -10.32 5.44
C ARG A 63 9.20 -9.28 4.48
N SER A 64 9.60 -9.69 3.28
CA SER A 64 10.21 -8.83 2.28
C SER A 64 9.63 -9.07 0.88
N ALA A 65 9.77 -8.08 0.01
CA ALA A 65 9.43 -8.11 -1.40
C ALA A 65 10.70 -7.90 -2.22
N THR A 66 11.01 -8.74 -3.20
CA THR A 66 12.16 -8.53 -4.10
C THR A 66 11.67 -8.29 -5.52
N ILE A 67 12.17 -7.25 -6.17
CA ILE A 67 11.76 -6.92 -7.53
C ILE A 67 12.19 -8.03 -8.50
N LEU A 68 11.23 -8.56 -9.25
CA LEU A 68 11.45 -9.57 -10.30
C LEU A 68 11.46 -8.91 -11.67
N GLU A 69 10.45 -8.10 -11.95
CA GLU A 69 10.25 -7.53 -13.29
C GLU A 69 9.60 -6.16 -13.19
N THR A 70 10.03 -5.25 -14.07
CA THR A 70 9.39 -3.95 -14.26
C THR A 70 8.79 -3.93 -15.66
N ARG A 71 7.45 -3.83 -15.73
CA ARG A 71 6.70 -3.80 -16.99
C ARG A 71 6.11 -2.43 -17.22
N LYS A 72 6.33 -1.88 -18.42
CA LYS A 72 5.59 -0.71 -18.88
C LYS A 72 4.17 -1.12 -19.24
N THR A 73 3.19 -0.30 -18.86
CA THR A 73 1.81 -0.51 -19.26
C THR A 73 1.40 0.50 -20.33
N VAL A 74 0.31 0.21 -21.02
CA VAL A 74 -0.31 1.13 -22.01
C VAL A 74 -1.19 2.17 -21.31
N ASN A 75 -1.38 2.07 -19.99
CA ASN A 75 -2.26 2.97 -19.23
C ASN A 75 -1.49 4.20 -18.75
N ASP A 76 -1.92 5.38 -19.20
CA ASP A 76 -1.28 6.66 -18.85
C ASP A 76 -1.30 6.96 -17.34
N ARG A 77 -2.30 6.45 -16.62
CA ARG A 77 -2.41 6.62 -15.16
C ARG A 77 -1.37 5.78 -14.41
N PHE A 78 -1.06 4.59 -14.92
CA PHE A 78 -0.11 3.64 -14.29
C PHE A 78 0.93 3.19 -15.31
N PRO A 79 1.88 4.06 -15.69
CA PRO A 79 2.80 3.77 -16.79
C PRO A 79 3.72 2.57 -16.51
N ILE A 80 3.90 2.20 -15.24
CA ILE A 80 4.78 1.13 -14.81
C ILE A 80 4.05 0.20 -13.84
N THR A 81 4.27 -1.10 -14.00
CA THR A 81 3.91 -2.14 -13.05
C THR A 81 5.16 -2.87 -12.60
N TYR A 82 5.36 -2.96 -11.31
CA TYR A 82 6.44 -3.71 -10.70
C TYR A 82 5.90 -5.07 -10.25
N ILE A 83 6.60 -6.14 -10.56
CA ILE A 83 6.31 -7.48 -10.08
C ILE A 83 7.35 -7.81 -9.02
N TYR A 84 6.87 -8.14 -7.83
CA TYR A 84 7.68 -8.50 -6.68
C TYR A 84 7.46 -9.96 -6.30
N ARG A 85 8.54 -10.65 -5.94
CA ARG A 85 8.51 -11.93 -5.25
C ARG A 85 8.45 -11.69 -3.75
N CYS A 86 7.47 -12.27 -3.08
CA CYS A 86 7.42 -12.24 -1.62
C CYS A 86 8.36 -13.28 -1.00
N ASN A 87 9.29 -12.83 -0.17
CA ASN A 87 10.30 -13.65 0.49
C ASN A 87 10.16 -13.58 2.02
N THR A 88 10.64 -14.61 2.71
CA THR A 88 10.62 -14.72 4.19
C THR A 88 11.79 -14.05 4.89
N TYR A 89 12.81 -13.62 4.16
CA TYR A 89 14.07 -13.09 4.68
C TYR A 89 14.09 -11.57 4.65
#